data_AF-A0A1X7TM21-F1
#
_entry.id   AF-A0A1X7TM21-F1
#
_cell.length_a   1.000
_cell.length_b   1.000
_cell.length_c   1.000
_cell.angle_alpha   90.00
_cell.angle_beta   90.00
_cell.angle_gamma   90.00
#
_symmetry.space_group_name_H-M   'P 1'
#
loop_
_entity.id
_entity.type
_entity.pdbx_description
1 polymer ?
#
loop_
_entity_poly.entity_id
_entity_poly.type
_entity_poly.pdbx_seq_one_letter_code
_entity_poly.pdbx_strand_id
1 'polypeptide(L)'
;VRVRACGRNSSSGAGCVSVQFPSNGISYSQICGRVTGYQYGSTDGLHSSSGIDTYYVDGVSITRGSPRQHVWTLMAGYNELGSSSCPCNTGSSASVQSFIGNNYFCESGNPNTSPSLIPY
;
A
#
# COMPACT_ATOMS: atom_id res chain seq x y z
N VAL A 1 1.19 -26.92 -5.80
CA VAL A 1 0.72 -25.67 -5.17
C VAL A 1 0.29 -24.71 -6.25
N ARG A 2 -0.97 -24.22 -6.26
CA ARG A 2 -1.44 -23.23 -7.26
C ARG A 2 -1.35 -21.84 -6.64
N VAL A 3 -0.37 -21.04 -7.07
CA VAL A 3 -0.20 -19.66 -6.61
C VAL A 3 -1.20 -18.77 -7.33
N ARG A 4 -1.99 -18.00 -6.58
CA ARG A 4 -2.85 -16.94 -7.08
C ARG A 4 -2.16 -15.61 -6.78
N ALA A 5 -1.74 -14.88 -7.82
CA ALA A 5 -0.99 -13.64 -7.68
C ALA A 5 -1.50 -12.58 -8.65
N CYS A 6 -1.13 -11.32 -8.40
CA CYS A 6 -1.39 -10.19 -9.26
C CYS A 6 -0.14 -9.30 -9.33
N GLY A 7 -0.02 -8.53 -10.40
CA GLY A 7 1.10 -7.61 -10.61
C GLY A 7 0.69 -6.44 -11.52
N ARG A 8 1.54 -5.41 -11.55
CA ARG A 8 1.35 -4.25 -12.41
C ARG A 8 1.47 -4.66 -13.89
N ASN A 9 0.57 -4.16 -14.74
CA ASN A 9 0.66 -4.36 -16.18
C ASN A 9 1.66 -3.34 -16.77
N SER A 10 2.48 -3.76 -17.73
CA SER A 10 3.53 -2.94 -18.36
C SER A 10 3.00 -1.87 -19.32
N SER A 11 1.74 -1.95 -19.74
CA SER A 11 1.21 -1.19 -20.90
C SER A 11 0.28 -0.01 -20.58
N SER A 12 0.01 0.31 -19.32
CA SER A 12 -0.86 1.43 -18.94
C SER A 12 -0.16 2.34 -17.93
N GLY A 13 -0.47 3.63 -17.98
CA GLY A 13 -0.01 4.65 -17.03
C GLY A 13 -0.28 4.30 -15.56
N ALA A 14 0.02 5.23 -14.66
CA ALA A 14 -0.09 5.07 -13.21
C ALA A 14 -1.30 4.21 -12.77
N GLY A 15 -1.05 3.13 -12.02
CA GLY A 15 -2.09 2.27 -11.42
C GLY A 15 -2.06 0.80 -11.84
N CYS A 16 -2.43 -0.07 -10.90
CA CYS A 16 -2.52 -1.53 -11.10
C CYS A 16 -3.93 -1.96 -11.52
N VAL A 17 -4.03 -2.97 -12.39
CA VAL A 17 -5.27 -3.73 -12.58
C VAL A 17 -5.49 -4.61 -11.34
N SER A 18 -6.59 -4.39 -10.63
CA SER A 18 -6.96 -5.23 -9.48
C SER A 18 -7.34 -6.63 -9.95
N VAL A 19 -6.85 -7.67 -9.26
CA VAL A 19 -7.30 -9.05 -9.47
C VAL A 19 -8.33 -9.41 -8.41
N GLN A 20 -9.43 -9.99 -8.86
CA GLN A 20 -10.51 -10.43 -7.98
C GLN A 20 -10.36 -11.92 -7.69
N PHE A 21 -10.44 -12.28 -6.42
CA PHE A 21 -10.47 -13.67 -5.97
C PHE A 21 -11.87 -13.99 -5.45
N PRO A 22 -12.72 -14.68 -6.24
CA PRO A 22 -14.07 -14.98 -5.80
C PRO A 22 -14.02 -16.03 -4.67
N SER A 23 -14.82 -15.81 -3.63
CA SER A 23 -15.01 -16.78 -2.56
C SER A 23 -15.92 -17.94 -2.96
N ASN A 24 -16.66 -17.81 -4.06
CA ASN A 24 -17.64 -18.78 -4.55
C ASN A 24 -18.67 -19.20 -3.47
N GLY A 25 -19.11 -18.23 -2.66
CA GLY A 25 -20.07 -18.47 -1.58
C GLY A 25 -19.48 -19.09 -0.31
N ILE A 26 -18.16 -19.33 -0.27
CA ILE A 26 -17.49 -19.86 0.92
C ILE A 26 -17.15 -18.72 1.87
N SER A 27 -17.65 -18.82 3.11
CA SER A 27 -17.30 -17.89 4.19
C SER A 27 -15.83 -18.06 4.59
N TYR A 28 -15.14 -16.96 4.86
CA TYR A 28 -13.76 -16.95 5.35
C TYR A 28 -13.63 -16.00 6.54
N SER A 29 -12.73 -16.34 7.46
CA SER A 29 -12.42 -15.52 8.64
C SER A 29 -11.11 -14.73 8.50
N GLN A 30 -10.24 -15.15 7.58
CA GLN A 30 -8.90 -14.58 7.43
C GLN A 30 -8.52 -14.46 5.96
N ILE A 31 -7.68 -13.47 5.66
CA ILE A 31 -7.00 -13.31 4.38
C ILE A 31 -5.51 -13.43 4.67
N CYS A 32 -4.88 -14.48 4.15
CA CYS A 32 -3.45 -14.70 4.28
C CYS A 32 -2.79 -14.46 2.92
N GLY A 33 -1.69 -13.72 2.91
CA GLY A 33 -0.98 -13.40 1.68
C GLY A 33 0.42 -12.87 1.95
N ARG A 34 1.18 -12.70 0.87
CA ARG A 34 2.48 -12.05 0.89
C ARG A 34 2.49 -10.98 -0.19
N VAL A 35 2.86 -9.77 0.19
CA VAL A 35 3.14 -8.69 -0.76
C VAL A 35 4.65 -8.54 -0.85
N THR A 36 5.17 -8.43 -2.06
CA THR A 36 6.58 -8.13 -2.33
C THR A 36 6.60 -6.96 -3.30
N GLY A 37 7.15 -5.83 -2.86
CA GLY A 37 7.29 -4.63 -3.67
C GLY A 37 8.70 -4.54 -4.25
N TYR A 38 8.79 -4.15 -5.51
CA TYR A 38 10.04 -3.72 -6.15
C TYR A 38 9.81 -2.32 -6.69
N GLN A 39 10.61 -1.37 -6.23
CA GLN A 39 10.50 0.00 -6.69
C GLN A 39 11.10 0.15 -8.09
N TYR A 40 10.40 0.90 -8.92
CA TYR A 40 10.91 1.41 -10.18
C TYR A 40 10.49 2.87 -10.32
N GLY A 41 11.46 3.78 -10.39
CA GLY A 41 11.20 5.21 -10.33
C GLY A 41 10.89 5.69 -8.90
N SER A 42 9.99 6.67 -8.79
CA SER A 42 9.54 7.23 -7.51
C SER A 42 8.23 6.62 -7.05
N THR A 43 8.02 6.61 -5.73
CA THR A 43 6.75 6.29 -5.08
C THR A 43 6.26 7.52 -4.32
N ASP A 44 4.95 7.76 -4.30
CA ASP A 44 4.39 9.00 -3.72
C ASP A 44 3.66 8.78 -2.38
N GLY A 45 3.51 7.52 -1.95
CA GLY A 45 2.80 7.19 -0.71
C GLY A 45 1.30 7.36 -0.85
N LEU A 46 0.73 8.33 -0.15
CA LEU A 46 -0.72 8.58 -0.12
C LEU A 46 -1.12 9.63 -1.16
N HIS A 47 -2.22 9.38 -1.86
CA HIS A 47 -2.84 10.34 -2.76
C HIS A 47 -4.16 10.86 -2.22
N SER A 48 -4.47 12.13 -2.51
CA SER A 48 -5.81 12.67 -2.29
C SER A 48 -6.84 11.82 -3.06
N SER A 49 -7.88 11.37 -2.38
CA SER A 49 -8.86 10.42 -2.92
C SER A 49 -10.26 10.82 -2.49
N SER A 50 -11.23 10.62 -3.39
CA SER A 50 -12.66 10.79 -3.10
C SER A 50 -13.31 9.55 -2.48
N GLY A 51 -12.55 8.46 -2.26
CA GLY A 51 -13.04 7.24 -1.64
C GLY A 51 -12.33 5.96 -2.09
N ILE A 52 -12.72 4.85 -1.48
CA ILE A 52 -12.08 3.53 -1.64
C ILE A 52 -12.11 2.97 -3.07
N ASP A 53 -12.99 3.49 -3.94
CA ASP A 53 -13.12 3.04 -5.33
C ASP A 53 -12.22 3.83 -6.31
N THR A 54 -11.43 4.78 -5.81
CA THR A 54 -10.44 5.54 -6.59
C THR A 54 -9.01 5.12 -6.27
N TYR A 55 -8.03 5.67 -6.98
CA TYR A 55 -6.63 5.55 -6.56
C TYR A 55 -6.39 6.41 -5.32
N TYR A 56 -5.73 5.86 -4.31
CA TYR A 56 -5.47 6.56 -3.05
C TYR A 56 -4.08 6.29 -2.46
N VAL A 57 -3.33 5.36 -3.06
CA VAL A 57 -2.03 4.94 -2.55
C VAL A 57 -1.15 4.42 -3.68
N ASP A 58 0.12 4.79 -3.65
CA ASP A 58 1.20 4.08 -4.30
C ASP A 58 1.59 2.88 -3.43
N GLY A 59 1.14 1.69 -3.83
CA GLY A 59 1.33 0.47 -3.07
C GLY A 59 0.32 -0.61 -3.41
N VAL A 60 -0.13 -1.35 -2.39
CA VAL A 60 -1.05 -2.49 -2.56
C VAL A 60 -2.18 -2.38 -1.56
N SER A 61 -3.42 -2.51 -2.04
CA SER A 61 -4.60 -2.56 -1.18
C SER A 61 -5.37 -3.86 -1.35
N ILE A 62 -5.71 -4.47 -0.22
CA ILE A 62 -6.59 -5.61 -0.13
C ILE A 62 -7.95 -5.10 0.31
N THR A 63 -8.97 -5.42 -0.49
CA THR A 63 -10.36 -5.01 -0.26
C THR A 63 -11.29 -6.19 -0.48
N ARG A 64 -12.50 -6.14 0.09
CA ARG A 64 -13.49 -7.20 -0.04
C ARG A 64 -14.91 -6.68 -0.23
N GLY A 65 -15.78 -7.55 -0.71
CA GLY A 65 -17.21 -7.33 -0.78
C GLY A 65 -17.66 -6.35 -1.87
N SER A 66 -18.97 -6.17 -1.93
CA SER A 66 -19.67 -5.17 -2.74
C SER A 66 -20.86 -4.68 -1.89
N PRO A 67 -20.82 -3.47 -1.30
CA PRO A 67 -19.84 -2.41 -1.52
C PRO A 67 -18.42 -2.75 -1.04
N ARG A 68 -17.42 -2.11 -1.66
CA ARG A 68 -16.00 -2.34 -1.40
C ARG A 68 -15.65 -1.91 0.03
N GLN A 69 -15.03 -2.81 0.77
CA GLN A 69 -14.57 -2.58 2.14
C GLN A 69 -13.06 -2.76 2.22
N HIS A 70 -12.41 -1.89 2.98
CA HIS A 70 -10.98 -1.97 3.23
C HIS A 70 -10.67 -3.16 4.14
N VAL A 71 -9.55 -3.83 3.87
CA VAL A 71 -9.01 -4.89 4.72
C VAL A 71 -7.61 -4.50 5.18
N TRP A 72 -6.72 -4.17 4.24
CA TRP A 72 -5.34 -3.83 4.54
C TRP A 72 -4.67 -3.05 3.40
N THR A 73 -3.71 -2.18 3.71
CA THR A 73 -2.92 -1.45 2.71
C THR A 73 -1.42 -1.47 3.01
N LEU A 74 -0.59 -1.71 1.98
CA LEU A 74 0.83 -1.34 1.94
C LEU A 74 0.96 0.04 1.30
N MET A 75 1.61 0.98 1.97
CA MET A 75 1.92 2.32 1.45
C MET A 75 3.41 2.43 1.18
N ALA A 76 3.81 2.70 -0.05
CA ALA A 76 5.19 2.97 -0.42
C ALA A 76 5.41 4.48 -0.42
N GLY A 77 5.95 5.02 0.68
CA GLY A 77 6.25 6.44 0.81
C GLY A 77 7.44 6.86 -0.06
N TYR A 78 7.56 8.17 -0.33
CA TYR A 78 8.66 8.69 -1.15
C TYR A 78 10.04 8.58 -0.48
N ASN A 79 10.13 8.89 0.82
CA ASN A 79 11.35 8.75 1.63
C ASN A 79 11.01 8.67 3.13
N GLU A 80 11.99 8.30 3.98
CA GLU A 80 11.82 8.13 5.44
C GLU A 80 11.79 9.44 6.24
N LEU A 81 12.22 10.55 5.64
CA LEU A 81 12.43 11.83 6.33
C LEU A 81 11.28 12.82 6.13
N GLY A 82 10.55 12.70 5.03
CA GLY A 82 9.50 13.63 4.65
C GLY A 82 8.30 13.47 5.57
N SER A 83 7.92 14.53 6.29
CA SER A 83 6.77 14.51 7.19
C SER A 83 5.45 14.24 6.45
N SER A 84 5.36 14.55 5.15
CA SER A 84 4.19 14.24 4.31
C SER A 84 4.37 13.00 3.43
N SER A 85 5.56 12.37 3.41
CA SER A 85 5.85 11.25 2.51
C SER A 85 5.15 9.97 2.93
N CYS A 86 4.96 9.76 4.23
CA CYS A 86 4.42 8.52 4.76
C CYS A 86 3.82 8.74 6.15
N PRO A 87 2.63 8.19 6.47
CA PRO A 87 2.06 8.28 7.82
C PRO A 87 2.90 7.53 8.86
N CYS A 88 3.74 6.57 8.43
CA CYS A 88 4.63 5.84 9.33
C CYS A 88 5.91 6.62 9.71
N ASN A 89 6.21 7.75 9.06
CA ASN A 89 7.42 8.52 9.36
C ASN A 89 7.33 9.16 10.76
N THR A 90 8.49 9.28 11.43
CA THR A 90 8.54 9.94 12.75
C THR A 90 8.20 11.42 12.61
N GLY A 91 7.22 11.91 13.37
CA GLY A 91 6.74 13.29 13.25
C GLY A 91 5.91 13.54 11.98
N SER A 92 5.37 12.49 11.36
CA SER A 92 4.55 12.62 10.16
C SER A 92 3.32 13.50 10.39
N SER A 93 3.01 14.33 9.41
CA SER A 93 1.76 15.08 9.30
C SER A 93 0.82 14.48 8.26
N ALA A 94 1.22 13.39 7.61
CA ALA A 94 0.40 12.71 6.61
C ALA A 94 -0.85 12.11 7.27
N SER A 95 -2.02 12.53 6.79
CA SER A 95 -3.29 11.98 7.25
C SER A 95 -3.72 10.83 6.35
N VAL A 96 -4.05 9.71 6.98
CA VAL A 96 -4.60 8.54 6.29
C VAL A 96 -6.09 8.74 6.06
N GLN A 97 -6.59 8.34 4.89
CA GLN A 97 -8.02 8.39 4.57
C GLN A 97 -8.81 7.53 5.57
N SER A 98 -9.95 8.05 6.01
CA SER A 98 -10.75 7.46 7.09
C SER A 98 -11.15 6.01 6.86
N PHE A 99 -11.35 5.60 5.59
CA PHE A 99 -11.71 4.23 5.24
C PHE A 99 -10.58 3.20 5.40
N ILE A 100 -9.31 3.63 5.45
CA ILE A 100 -8.15 2.73 5.68
C ILE A 100 -8.02 2.42 7.17
N GLY A 101 -8.35 3.39 8.03
CA GLY A 101 -8.21 3.27 9.47
C GLY A 101 -6.77 2.92 9.87
N ASN A 102 -6.62 1.91 10.73
CA ASN A 102 -5.33 1.50 11.30
C ASN A 102 -4.75 0.23 10.65
N ASN A 103 -5.40 -0.34 9.63
CA ASN A 103 -4.96 -1.59 9.01
C ASN A 103 -4.02 -1.32 7.84
N TYR A 104 -2.87 -0.73 8.11
CA TYR A 104 -1.88 -0.46 7.07
C TYR A 104 -0.46 -0.73 7.55
N PHE A 105 0.42 -0.92 6.58
CA PHE A 105 1.86 -0.95 6.76
C PHE A 105 2.47 0.06 5.78
N CYS A 106 3.59 0.67 6.15
CA CYS A 106 4.31 1.52 5.23
C CYS A 106 5.78 1.15 5.13
N GLU A 107 6.33 1.41 3.96
CA GLU A 107 7.74 1.25 3.64
C GLU A 107 8.22 2.48 2.85
N SER A 108 9.51 2.78 2.93
CA SER A 108 10.09 3.90 2.18
C SER A 108 10.67 3.44 0.83
N GLY A 109 10.40 4.21 -0.22
CA GLY A 109 11.10 4.08 -1.51
C GLY A 109 12.47 4.76 -1.54
N ASN A 110 12.87 5.46 -0.47
CA ASN A 110 14.19 6.05 -0.36
C ASN A 110 14.61 6.05 1.12
N PRO A 111 15.40 5.03 1.54
CA PRO A 111 15.86 4.96 2.92
C PRO A 111 16.79 6.14 3.21
N ASN A 112 16.76 6.65 4.44
CA ASN A 112 17.76 7.64 4.84
C ASN A 112 19.12 6.95 4.93
N THR A 113 19.91 7.05 3.86
CA THR A 113 21.26 6.45 3.81
C THR A 113 22.30 7.27 4.56
N SER A 114 21.94 8.19 5.46
CA SER A 114 22.92 8.66 6.44
C SER A 114 23.31 7.42 7.24
N PRO A 115 24.56 6.90 7.10
CA PRO A 115 24.99 5.80 7.94
C PRO A 115 24.80 6.31 9.36
N SER A 116 24.00 5.60 10.16
CA SER A 116 24.06 5.78 11.60
C SER A 116 25.52 5.55 11.96
N LEU A 117 26.25 6.62 12.23
CA LEU A 117 27.51 6.53 12.95
C LEU A 117 27.12 5.88 14.27
N ILE A 118 27.36 4.58 14.36
CA ILE A 118 27.30 3.84 15.62
C ILE A 118 28.34 4.55 16.49
N PRO A 119 27.96 5.29 17.54
CA PRO A 119 28.93 5.80 18.48
C PRO A 119 29.39 4.59 19.28
N TYR A 120 30.68 4.28 19.18
CA TYR A 120 31.37 3.48 20.19
C TYR A 120 31.35 4.23 21.52
#